data_AF-A0A3B0ZL61-F1
#
_entry.id   AF-A0A3B0ZL61-F1
#
_cell.length_a   1.000
_cell.length_b   1.000
_cell.length_c   1.000
_cell.angle_alpha   90.00
_cell.angle_beta   90.00
_cell.angle_gamma   90.00
#
_symmetry.space_group_name_H-M   'P 1'
#
loop_
_entity.id
_entity.type
_entity.pdbx_description
1 polymer ?
#
loop_
_entity_poly.entity_id
_entity_poly.type
_entity_poly.pdbx_seq_one_letter_code
_entity_poly.pdbx_strand_id
1 'polypeptide(L)'
;MLFTSADIITWIGSLLWPFTRIAAMLAIAPVFGARLVQLRVRLMIALILTSVALPLIPPVPVIDPFSAAGVLITAQQMLLGLAIGFSLQLVFATLVIAGQTIAMGMGLGFAQMIDPQNGVSVPVIGQYYVV
;
A
#
# COMPACT_ATOMS: atom_id res chain seq x y z
N MET A 1 -13.16 28.71 -28.00
CA MET A 1 -11.87 28.32 -27.38
C MET A 1 -11.42 27.04 -28.05
N LEU A 2 -10.38 27.09 -28.87
CA LEU A 2 -9.87 25.92 -29.60
C LEU A 2 -9.07 25.08 -28.59
N PHE A 3 -9.63 23.96 -28.12
CA PHE A 3 -8.88 22.99 -27.34
C PHE A 3 -7.75 22.45 -28.23
N THR A 4 -6.51 22.77 -27.88
CA THR A 4 -5.36 22.23 -28.61
C THR A 4 -5.06 20.82 -28.09
N SER A 5 -4.45 19.97 -28.91
CA SER A 5 -4.01 18.64 -28.48
C SER A 5 -3.02 18.71 -27.31
N ALA A 6 -2.25 19.80 -27.20
CA ALA A 6 -1.33 20.04 -26.10
C ALA A 6 -2.06 20.25 -24.75
N ASP A 7 -3.20 20.95 -24.75
CA ASP A 7 -3.99 21.17 -23.54
C ASP A 7 -4.50 19.83 -22.98
N ILE A 8 -4.99 18.93 -23.84
CA ILE A 8 -5.47 17.61 -23.43
C ILE A 8 -4.34 16.79 -22.81
N ILE A 9 -3.15 16.82 -23.42
CA ILE A 9 -1.97 16.09 -22.94
C ILE A 9 -1.55 16.57 -21.54
N THR A 10 -1.56 17.89 -21.30
CA THR A 10 -1.21 18.44 -19.97
C THR A 10 -2.21 18.05 -18.89
N TRP A 11 -3.52 18.05 -19.21
CA TRP A 11 -4.56 17.61 -18.29
C TRP A 11 -4.46 16.13 -17.95
N ILE A 12 -4.10 15.29 -18.92
CA ILE A 12 -3.87 13.86 -18.68
C ILE A 12 -2.63 13.66 -17.81
N GLY A 13 -1.52 14.32 -18.14
CA GLY A 13 -0.26 14.20 -17.38
C GLY A 13 -0.40 14.64 -15.92
N SER A 14 -1.13 15.74 -15.67
CA SER A 14 -1.35 16.27 -14.33
C SER A 14 -2.15 15.33 -13.42
N LEU A 15 -3.05 14.53 -13.98
CA LEU A 15 -3.80 13.51 -13.23
C LEU A 15 -3.04 12.18 -13.15
N LEU A 16 -2.39 11.75 -14.24
CA LEU A 16 -1.79 10.43 -14.37
C LEU A 16 -0.59 10.22 -13.44
N TRP A 17 0.31 11.20 -13.32
CA TRP A 17 1.51 11.03 -12.49
C TRP A 17 1.23 10.99 -10.98
N PRO A 18 0.39 11.87 -10.40
CA PRO A 18 0.03 11.75 -8.99
C PRO A 18 -0.83 10.50 -8.73
N PHE A 19 -1.74 10.16 -9.65
CA PHE A 19 -2.55 8.94 -9.54
C PHE A 19 -1.70 7.69 -9.47
N THR A 20 -0.72 7.53 -10.38
CA THR A 20 0.17 6.37 -10.42
C THR A 20 1.00 6.24 -9.13
N ARG A 21 1.52 7.36 -8.59
CA ARG A 21 2.23 7.38 -7.30
C ARG A 21 1.33 6.94 -6.14
N ILE A 22 0.14 7.53 -6.01
CA ILE A 22 -0.80 7.25 -4.92
C ILE A 22 -1.31 5.81 -5.02
N ALA A 23 -1.69 5.35 -6.22
CA ALA A 23 -2.12 3.98 -6.43
C ALA A 23 -1.03 2.95 -6.09
N ALA A 24 0.22 3.21 -6.47
CA ALA A 24 1.36 2.36 -6.13
C ALA A 24 1.62 2.31 -4.61
N MET A 25 1.52 3.46 -3.93
CA MET A 25 1.62 3.53 -2.47
C MET A 25 0.53 2.73 -1.77
N LEU A 26 -0.74 2.91 -2.16
CA LEU A 26 -1.87 2.17 -1.56
C LEU A 26 -1.80 0.66 -1.84
N ALA A 27 -1.15 0.24 -2.93
CA ALA A 27 -1.02 -1.18 -3.25
C ALA A 27 -0.16 -1.94 -2.24
N ILE A 28 0.86 -1.30 -1.66
CA ILE A 28 1.79 -1.90 -0.69
C ILE A 28 1.42 -1.56 0.76
N ALA A 29 0.80 -0.40 1.02
CA ALA A 29 0.50 0.05 2.38
C ALA A 29 -0.27 -1.03 3.18
N PRO A 30 0.16 -1.40 4.41
CA PRO A 30 -0.33 -2.59 5.12
C PRO A 30 -1.84 -2.64 5.39
N VAL A 31 -2.50 -1.47 5.50
CA VAL A 31 -3.97 -1.38 5.72
C VAL A 31 -4.75 -1.47 4.41
N PHE A 32 -4.30 -0.76 3.37
CA PHE A 32 -5.01 -0.65 2.09
C PHE A 32 -4.60 -1.71 1.05
N GLY A 33 -3.42 -2.31 1.24
CA GLY A 33 -2.87 -3.41 0.44
C GLY A 33 -3.36 -4.78 0.90
N ALA A 34 -3.98 -4.88 2.07
CA ALA A 34 -4.53 -6.13 2.59
C ALA A 34 -5.63 -6.69 1.67
N ARG A 35 -5.73 -8.02 1.59
CA ARG A 35 -6.75 -8.72 0.78
C ARG A 35 -8.19 -8.37 1.17
N LEU A 36 -8.39 -7.74 2.32
CA LEU A 36 -9.70 -7.24 2.75
C LEU A 36 -10.24 -6.13 1.83
N VAL A 37 -9.38 -5.33 1.21
CA VAL A 37 -9.81 -4.24 0.32
C VAL A 37 -9.81 -4.74 -1.13
N GLN A 38 -11.00 -4.81 -1.74
CA GLN A 38 -11.13 -5.16 -3.15
C GLN A 38 -10.38 -4.15 -4.04
N LEU A 39 -9.76 -4.63 -5.12
CA LEU A 39 -9.00 -3.80 -6.06
C LEU A 39 -9.79 -2.56 -6.55
N ARG A 40 -11.08 -2.74 -6.82
CA ARG A 40 -11.98 -1.66 -7.28
C ARG A 40 -12.09 -0.54 -6.25
N VAL A 41 -12.31 -0.88 -4.98
CA VAL A 41 -12.42 0.10 -3.88
C VAL A 41 -11.09 0.84 -3.70
N ARG A 42 -9.97 0.12 -3.77
CA ARG A 42 -8.63 0.72 -3.66
C ARG A 42 -8.36 1.75 -4.76
N LEU A 43 -8.71 1.43 -6.00
CA LEU A 43 -8.56 2.36 -7.13
C LEU A 43 -9.47 3.59 -6.99
N MET A 44 -10.70 3.41 -6.49
CA MET A 44 -11.61 4.54 -6.22
C MET A 44 -11.03 5.46 -5.13
N ILE A 45 -10.49 4.89 -4.06
CA ILE A 45 -9.83 5.68 -3.00
C ILE A 45 -8.61 6.43 -3.58
N ALA A 46 -7.77 5.77 -4.38
CA ALA A 46 -6.63 6.41 -5.01
C ALA A 46 -7.05 7.59 -5.91
N LEU A 47 -8.16 7.45 -6.65
CA LEU A 47 -8.69 8.48 -7.52
C LEU A 47 -9.24 9.67 -6.73
N ILE A 48 -9.98 9.41 -5.65
CA ILE A 48 -10.47 10.44 -4.72
C ILE A 48 -9.28 11.21 -4.11
N LEU A 49 -8.29 10.50 -3.56
CA LEU A 49 -7.09 11.11 -2.99
C LEU A 49 -6.34 11.96 -4.02
N THR A 50 -6.25 11.48 -5.26
CA THR A 50 -5.62 12.23 -6.35
C THR A 50 -6.38 13.52 -6.66
N SER A 51 -7.71 13.47 -6.76
CA SER A 51 -8.52 14.65 -7.03
C SER A 51 -8.42 15.73 -5.94
N VAL A 52 -8.31 15.32 -4.68
CA VAL A 52 -8.13 16.22 -3.54
C VAL A 52 -6.71 16.80 -3.49
N ALA A 53 -5.71 16.01 -3.89
CA ALA A 53 -4.31 16.45 -3.92
C ALA A 53 -3.99 17.34 -5.12
N LEU A 54 -4.73 17.20 -6.24
CA LEU A 54 -4.47 17.91 -7.49
C LEU A 54 -4.26 19.44 -7.35
N PRO A 55 -5.11 20.21 -6.63
CA PRO A 55 -4.91 21.65 -6.47
C PRO A 55 -3.69 22.04 -5.64
N LEU A 56 -3.10 21.11 -4.88
CA LEU A 56 -1.89 21.36 -4.08
C LEU A 56 -0.61 21.16 -4.89
N ILE A 57 -0.69 20.54 -6.08
CA ILE A 57 0.48 20.18 -6.88
C ILE A 57 0.80 21.33 -7.85
N PRO A 58 2.06 21.82 -7.88
CA PRO A 58 2.46 22.84 -8.84
C PRO A 58 2.30 22.33 -10.29
N PRO A 59 2.10 23.23 -11.26
CA PRO A 59 1.89 22.85 -12.65
C PRO A 59 3.03 21.98 -13.15
N VAL A 60 2.66 20.82 -13.69
CA VAL A 60 3.57 19.77 -14.12
C VAL A 60 4.07 20.08 -15.54
N PRO A 61 5.32 19.73 -15.90
CA PRO A 61 5.86 20.03 -17.21
C PRO A 61 5.01 19.43 -18.34
N VAL A 62 4.90 20.16 -19.45
CA VAL A 62 4.20 19.74 -20.66
C VAL A 62 5.02 18.66 -21.38
N ILE A 63 5.03 17.46 -20.82
CA ILE A 63 5.67 16.28 -21.40
C ILE A 63 4.56 15.31 -21.78
N ASP A 64 4.59 14.83 -23.02
CA ASP A 64 3.65 13.81 -23.49
C ASP A 64 3.83 12.53 -22.66
N PRO A 65 2.80 12.07 -21.91
CA PRO A 65 2.86 10.83 -21.14
C PRO A 65 3.21 9.60 -21.98
N PHE A 66 2.89 9.62 -23.28
CA PHE A 66 3.16 8.52 -24.21
C PHE A 66 4.56 8.58 -24.85
N SER A 67 5.31 9.66 -24.63
CA SER A 67 6.71 9.76 -25.05
C SER A 67 7.62 8.88 -24.20
N ALA A 68 8.83 8.57 -24.70
CA ALA A 68 9.84 7.84 -23.93
C ALA A 68 10.17 8.53 -22.58
N ALA A 69 10.17 9.87 -22.55
CA ALA A 69 10.34 10.63 -21.32
C ALA A 69 9.15 10.48 -20.36
N GLY A 70 7.91 10.51 -20.88
CA GLY A 70 6.69 10.32 -20.08
C GLY A 70 6.60 8.95 -19.42
N VAL A 71 7.00 7.89 -20.12
CA VAL A 71 7.08 6.52 -19.58
C VAL A 71 8.12 6.44 -18.47
N LEU A 72 9.30 7.04 -18.65
CA LEU A 72 10.36 7.06 -17.63
C LEU A 72 9.90 7.80 -16.37
N ILE A 73 9.23 8.94 -16.52
CA ILE A 73 8.64 9.68 -15.38
C ILE A 73 7.60 8.81 -14.67
N THR A 74 6.72 8.13 -15.41
CA THR A 74 5.70 7.27 -14.83
C THR A 74 6.32 6.11 -14.03
N ALA A 75 7.39 5.50 -14.55
CA ALA A 75 8.14 4.48 -13.83
C ALA A 75 8.78 5.04 -12.55
N GLN A 76 9.35 6.25 -12.61
CA GLN A 76 9.88 6.94 -11.42
C GLN A 76 8.78 7.21 -10.37
N GLN A 77 7.60 7.68 -10.80
CA GLN A 77 6.47 7.92 -9.89
C GLN A 77 5.97 6.64 -9.23
N MET A 78 5.91 5.56 -10.00
CA MET A 78 5.56 4.24 -9.49
C MET A 78 6.59 3.78 -8.44
N LEU A 79 7.89 3.85 -8.74
CA LEU A 79 8.95 3.47 -7.80
C LEU A 79 8.90 4.29 -6.50
N LEU A 80 8.67 5.60 -6.59
CA LEU A 80 8.50 6.45 -5.41
C LEU A 80 7.28 6.04 -4.58
N GLY A 81 6.15 5.76 -5.21
CA GLY A 81 4.96 5.26 -4.53
C GLY A 81 5.21 3.94 -3.80
N LEU A 82 5.88 2.99 -4.47
CA LEU A 82 6.25 1.71 -3.88
C LEU A 82 7.23 1.88 -2.70
N ALA A 83 8.22 2.77 -2.81
CA ALA A 83 9.19 3.03 -1.74
C ALA A 83 8.54 3.62 -0.48
N ILE A 84 7.56 4.53 -0.65
CA ILE A 84 6.78 5.08 0.47
C ILE A 84 5.92 3.98 1.11
N GLY A 85 5.23 3.19 0.30
CA GLY A 85 4.43 2.06 0.78
C GLY A 85 5.26 1.02 1.53
N PHE A 86 6.45 0.69 1.02
CA PHE A 86 7.39 -0.24 1.64
C PHE A 86 7.91 0.29 2.98
N SER A 87 8.24 1.58 3.05
CA SER A 87 8.64 2.21 4.32
C SER A 87 7.56 2.08 5.39
N LEU A 88 6.29 2.29 5.04
CA LEU A 88 5.17 2.05 5.96
C LEU A 88 5.07 0.58 6.39
N GLN A 89 5.32 -0.35 5.47
CA GLN A 89 5.32 -1.77 5.78
C GLN A 89 6.37 -2.14 6.83
N LEU A 90 7.56 -1.54 6.78
CA LEU A 90 8.61 -1.73 7.79
C LEU A 90 8.19 -1.23 9.18
N VAL A 91 7.50 -0.08 9.24
CA VAL A 91 6.98 0.47 10.51
C VAL A 91 5.99 -0.50 11.15
N PHE A 92 5.01 -0.99 10.38
CA PHE A 92 4.03 -1.95 10.89
C PHE A 92 4.65 -3.30 11.24
N ALA A 93 5.60 -3.79 10.44
CA ALA A 93 6.34 -5.02 10.75
C ALA A 93 7.06 -4.91 12.10
N THR A 94 7.67 -3.76 12.39
CA THR A 94 8.33 -3.50 13.66
C THR A 94 7.35 -3.56 14.84
N LEU A 95 6.15 -2.98 14.69
CA LEU A 95 5.10 -3.05 15.71
C LEU A 95 4.63 -4.49 15.97
N VAL A 96 4.47 -5.28 14.90
CA VAL A 96 4.08 -6.71 15.01
C VAL A 96 5.15 -7.50 15.76
N ILE A 97 6.42 -7.34 15.38
CA ILE A 97 7.54 -8.03 16.03
C ILE A 97 7.67 -7.61 17.50
N ALA A 98 7.52 -6.32 17.80
CA ALA A 98 7.53 -5.81 19.17
C ALA A 98 6.39 -6.41 20.00
N GLY A 99 5.17 -6.45 19.47
CA GLY A 99 4.02 -7.07 20.12
C GLY A 99 4.22 -8.56 20.38
N GLN A 100 4.76 -9.29 19.41
CA GLN A 100 5.12 -10.71 19.56
C GLN A 100 6.17 -10.91 20.66
N THR A 101 7.21 -10.07 20.68
CA THR A 101 8.29 -10.15 21.68
C THR A 101 7.76 -9.91 23.10
N ILE A 102 6.87 -8.92 23.29
CA ILE A 102 6.23 -8.66 24.58
C ILE A 102 5.32 -9.83 24.98
N ALA A 103 4.51 -10.36 24.06
CA ALA A 103 3.63 -11.51 24.32
C ALA A 103 4.40 -12.76 24.74
N MET A 104 5.54 -13.03 24.10
CA MET A 104 6.44 -14.11 24.48
C MET A 104 7.03 -13.88 25.88
N GLY A 105 7.44 -12.65 26.20
CA GLY A 105 7.93 -12.28 27.54
C GLY A 105 6.89 -12.42 28.65
N MET A 106 5.60 -12.23 28.35
CA MET A 106 4.48 -12.43 29.29
C MET A 106 4.09 -13.90 29.48
N GLY A 107 4.79 -14.86 28.85
CA GLY A 107 4.48 -16.29 28.95
C GLY A 107 3.28 -16.74 28.11
N LEU A 108 2.68 -15.86 27.28
CA LEU A 108 1.64 -16.24 26.33
C LEU A 108 2.18 -17.13 25.20
N GLY A 109 3.50 -17.23 25.06
CA GLY A 109 4.16 -18.22 24.19
C GLY A 109 3.88 -19.67 24.60
N PHE A 110 3.62 -19.94 25.89
CA PHE A 110 3.22 -21.27 26.38
C PHE A 110 1.81 -21.66 25.96
N ALA A 111 0.96 -20.69 25.57
CA ALA A 111 -0.34 -21.00 24.98
C ALA A 111 -0.18 -21.66 23.60
N GLN A 112 1.00 -21.58 22.97
CA GLN A 112 1.33 -22.33 21.77
C GLN A 112 2.26 -23.49 22.12
N MET A 113 1.76 -24.52 22.80
CA MET A 113 2.46 -25.81 22.82
C MET A 113 2.28 -26.46 21.44
N ILE A 114 3.39 -26.85 20.83
CA ILE A 114 3.41 -27.67 19.62
C ILE A 114 2.83 -29.03 20.01
N ASP A 115 1.69 -29.41 19.42
CA ASP A 115 1.20 -30.79 19.54
C ASP A 115 2.23 -31.72 18.88
N PRO A 116 2.91 -32.61 19.65
CA PRO A 116 3.95 -33.49 19.11
C PRO A 116 3.42 -34.54 18.12
N GLN A 117 2.09 -34.74 18.01
CA GLN A 117 1.50 -35.68 17.05
C GLN A 117 1.14 -35.03 15.71
N ASN A 118 0.75 -33.75 15.71
CA ASN A 118 0.22 -33.07 14.51
C ASN A 118 1.05 -31.86 14.05
N GLY A 119 2.00 -31.37 14.86
CA GLY A 119 2.84 -30.21 14.52
C GLY A 119 2.10 -28.87 14.46
N VAL A 120 0.86 -28.82 14.94
CA VAL A 120 0.02 -27.62 14.97
C VAL A 120 0.07 -26.99 16.37
N SER A 121 0.23 -25.67 16.44
CA SER A 121 0.17 -24.89 17.68
C SER A 121 -1.28 -24.78 18.16
N VAL A 122 -1.68 -25.62 19.12
CA VAL A 122 -3.03 -25.59 19.70
C VAL A 122 -3.02 -24.81 21.03
N PRO A 123 -3.99 -23.91 21.28
CA PRO A 123 -4.14 -23.23 22.56
C PRO A 123 -4.31 -24.22 23.71
N VAL A 124 -3.34 -24.28 24.64
CA VAL A 124 -3.31 -25.22 25.78
C VAL A 124 -4.60 -25.20 26.61
N ILE A 125 -5.23 -24.03 26.75
CA ILE A 125 -6.48 -23.88 27.49
C ILE A 125 -7.64 -24.61 26.80
N GLY A 126 -7.67 -24.66 25.46
CA GLY A 126 -8.70 -25.39 24.71
C GLY A 126 -8.62 -26.90 24.89
N GLN A 127 -7.43 -27.45 25.18
CA GLN A 127 -7.22 -28.88 25.40
C GLN A 127 -7.53 -29.30 26.86
N TYR A 128 -7.35 -28.39 27.83
CA TYR A 128 -7.76 -28.62 29.23
C TYR A 128 -9.27 -28.80 29.39
N TYR A 129 -10.09 -28.15 28.55
CA TYR A 129 -11.56 -28.30 28.60
C TYR A 129 -12.09 -29.54 27.85
N VAL A 130 -11.23 -30.29 27.16
CA VAL A 130 -11.60 -31.50 26.39
C VAL A 130 -11.33 -32.79 27.17
N VAL A 131 -10.55 -32.73 28.26
CA VAL A 131 -10.34 -33.82 29.23
C VAL A 131 -11.23 -33.60 30.45
#